data_AF-A0A946FHI3-F1
#
_entry.id   AF-A0A946FHI3-F1
#
_cell.length_a   1.000
_cell.length_b   1.000
_cell.length_c   1.000
_cell.angle_alpha   90.00
_cell.angle_beta   90.00
_cell.angle_gamma   90.00
#
_symmetry.space_group_name_H-M   'P 1'
#
loop_
_entity.id
_entity.type
_entity.pdbx_description
1 polymer ?
#
loop_
_entity_poly.entity_id
_entity_poly.type
_entity_poly.pdbx_seq_one_letter_code
_entity_poly.pdbx_strand_id
1 'polypeptide(L)'
;IDEAYKQSNFIAKWLAILTPAFEDGAKLKDDAERIHDLEQRSIVHSLKNLCGFPFVKSAIDDGRLSIHGLWHDIGAGQLHNYDAKNGIFTDLTA
;
A
#
# COMPACT_ATOMS: atom_id res chain seq x y z
N ILE A 1 -20.21 -1.08 18.96
CA ILE A 1 -19.27 -1.65 17.96
C ILE A 1 -19.38 -3.16 18.13
N ASP A 2 -20.02 -3.81 17.17
CA ASP A 2 -20.74 -5.09 17.31
C ASP A 2 -19.87 -6.30 17.68
N GLU A 3 -20.48 -7.25 18.39
CA GLU A 3 -19.94 -8.56 18.84
C GLU A 3 -19.21 -9.34 17.71
N ALA A 4 -19.62 -9.13 16.45
CA ALA A 4 -19.00 -9.70 15.25
C ALA A 4 -17.53 -9.28 15.03
N TYR A 5 -17.14 -8.08 15.47
CA TYR A 5 -15.75 -7.60 15.40
C TYR A 5 -14.83 -8.39 16.34
N LYS A 6 -15.34 -8.92 17.46
CA LYS A 6 -14.54 -9.69 18.43
C LYS A 6 -14.31 -11.15 17.99
N GLN A 7 -15.18 -11.72 17.14
CA GLN A 7 -15.05 -13.10 16.66
C GLN A 7 -14.31 -13.26 15.33
N SER A 8 -14.16 -12.18 14.55
CA SER A 8 -13.48 -12.24 13.26
C SER A 8 -11.96 -12.09 13.39
N ASN A 9 -11.27 -13.19 13.75
CA ASN A 9 -9.81 -13.30 13.65
C ASN A 9 -9.30 -13.03 12.21
N PHE A 10 -10.19 -13.04 11.22
CA PHE A 10 -9.89 -12.75 9.83
C PHE A 10 -9.48 -11.28 9.60
N ILE A 11 -10.27 -10.31 10.11
CA ILE A 11 -9.96 -8.88 9.91
C ILE A 11 -8.64 -8.52 10.60
N ALA A 12 -8.42 -9.02 11.82
CA ALA A 12 -7.18 -8.80 12.55
C ALA A 12 -5.96 -9.37 11.80
N LYS A 13 -6.05 -10.60 11.27
CA LYS A 13 -5.00 -11.20 10.44
C LYS A 13 -4.76 -10.46 9.13
N TRP A 14 -5.83 -9.98 8.50
CA TRP A 14 -5.74 -9.21 7.26
C TRP A 14 -5.05 -7.87 7.51
N LEU A 15 -5.44 -7.14 8.55
CA LEU A 15 -4.79 -5.89 8.95
C LEU A 15 -3.32 -6.11 9.38
N ALA A 16 -3.00 -7.26 9.95
CA ALA A 16 -1.62 -7.58 10.37
C ALA A 16 -0.61 -7.63 9.20
N ILE A 17 -1.08 -7.78 7.95
CA ILE A 17 -0.21 -7.66 6.75
C ILE A 17 0.38 -6.25 6.64
N LEU A 18 -0.33 -5.23 7.13
CA LEU A 18 0.09 -3.83 7.11
C LEU A 18 0.91 -3.43 8.33
N THR A 19 1.09 -4.31 9.33
CA THR A 19 1.86 -4.00 10.54
C THR A 19 3.24 -3.40 10.25
N PRO A 20 4.03 -3.91 9.29
CA PRO A 20 5.33 -3.30 8.97
C PRO A 20 5.20 -1.85 8.48
N ALA A 21 4.21 -1.58 7.62
CA ALA A 21 3.97 -0.23 7.10
C ALA A 21 3.52 0.74 8.21
N PHE A 22 2.73 0.25 9.17
CA PHE A 22 2.27 1.03 10.32
C PHE A 22 3.39 1.36 11.31
N GLU A 23 4.26 0.38 11.61
CA GLU A 23 5.38 0.56 12.54
C GLU A 23 6.41 1.57 12.00
N ASP A 24 6.66 1.58 10.69
CA ASP A 24 7.61 2.51 10.07
C ASP A 24 7.14 3.98 10.11
N GLY A 25 5.82 4.21 10.20
CA GLY A 25 5.19 5.54 10.31
C GLY A 25 4.98 6.01 11.76
N ALA A 26 5.25 5.16 12.76
CA ALA A 26 4.93 5.40 14.17
C ALA A 26 5.67 6.59 14.82
N LYS A 27 6.63 7.20 14.12
CA LYS A 27 7.38 8.38 14.58
C LYS A 27 6.66 9.70 14.30
N LEU A 28 5.64 9.70 13.42
CA LEU A 28 4.81 10.87 13.13
C LEU A 28 3.88 11.15 14.33
N LYS A 29 3.69 12.43 14.64
CA LYS A 29 2.97 12.85 15.85
C LYS A 29 1.50 13.15 15.60
N ASP A 30 1.15 13.52 14.38
CA ASP A 30 -0.22 13.83 13.98
C ASP A 30 -0.89 12.61 13.33
N ASP A 31 -2.15 12.37 13.67
CA ASP A 31 -2.88 11.20 13.16
C ASP A 31 -3.23 11.33 11.68
N ALA A 32 -3.49 12.55 11.18
CA ALA A 32 -3.75 12.75 9.75
C ALA A 32 -2.48 12.51 8.92
N GLU A 33 -1.33 12.99 9.41
CA GLU A 33 -0.02 12.68 8.80
C GLU A 33 0.25 11.17 8.80
N ARG A 34 -0.05 10.46 9.90
CA ARG A 34 0.12 9.00 10.00
C ARG A 34 -0.78 8.24 9.05
N ILE A 35 -2.04 8.66 8.91
CA ILE A 35 -2.98 8.02 7.98
C ILE A 35 -2.50 8.20 6.55
N HIS A 36 -2.14 9.43 6.16
CA HIS A 36 -1.65 9.73 4.81
C HIS A 36 -0.36 8.95 4.48
N ASP A 37 0.57 8.89 5.42
CA ASP A 37 1.81 8.10 5.28
C ASP A 37 1.51 6.60 5.12
N LEU A 38 0.58 6.07 5.92
CA LEU A 38 0.19 4.66 5.86
C LEU A 38 -0.50 4.32 4.53
N GLU A 39 -1.33 5.21 3.97
CA GLU A 39 -1.96 5.02 2.66
C GLU A 39 -0.90 4.74 1.59
N GLN A 40 0.12 5.59 1.50
CA GLN A 40 1.20 5.45 0.51
C GLN A 40 2.09 4.24 0.79
N ARG A 41 2.52 4.04 2.05
CA ARG A 41 3.40 2.91 2.41
C ARG A 41 2.72 1.56 2.21
N SER A 42 1.42 1.46 2.49
CA SER A 42 0.66 0.23 2.28
C SER A 42 0.75 -0.27 0.83
N ILE A 43 0.75 0.65 -0.14
CA ILE A 43 0.91 0.36 -1.56
C ILE A 43 2.32 -0.14 -1.85
N VAL A 44 3.36 0.57 -1.36
CA VAL A 44 4.77 0.18 -1.57
C VAL A 44 5.07 -1.21 -0.98
N HIS A 45 4.59 -1.49 0.23
CA HIS A 45 4.72 -2.82 0.83
C HIS A 45 3.97 -3.89 0.04
N SER A 46 2.77 -3.59 -0.45
CA SER A 46 2.00 -4.53 -1.28
C SER A 46 2.73 -4.84 -2.59
N LEU A 47 3.32 -3.83 -3.26
CA LEU A 47 4.16 -4.02 -4.44
C LEU A 47 5.36 -4.92 -4.15
N LYS A 48 6.07 -4.67 -3.04
CA LYS A 48 7.20 -5.50 -2.62
C LYS A 48 6.79 -6.95 -2.38
N ASN A 49 5.66 -7.16 -1.69
CA ASN A 49 5.12 -8.48 -1.43
C ASN A 49 4.75 -9.20 -2.74
N LEU A 50 4.04 -8.52 -3.64
CA LEU A 50 3.66 -9.06 -4.95
C LEU A 50 4.90 -9.47 -5.76
N CYS A 51 5.89 -8.60 -5.88
CA CYS A 51 7.15 -8.88 -6.58
C CYS A 51 8.01 -9.97 -5.90
N GLY A 52 7.74 -10.30 -4.63
CA GLY A 52 8.40 -11.37 -3.91
C GLY A 52 7.89 -12.77 -4.25
N PHE A 53 6.69 -12.90 -4.84
CA PHE A 53 6.17 -14.20 -5.25
C PHE A 53 6.91 -14.72 -6.50
N PRO A 54 7.43 -15.97 -6.49
CA PRO A 54 8.24 -16.48 -7.61
C PRO A 54 7.55 -16.40 -8.98
N PHE A 55 6.24 -16.69 -9.04
CA PHE A 55 5.48 -16.66 -10.28
C PHE A 55 5.25 -15.23 -10.82
N VAL A 56 5.11 -14.25 -9.91
CA VAL A 56 4.98 -12.84 -10.27
C VAL A 56 6.31 -12.32 -10.77
N LYS A 57 7.39 -12.59 -10.02
CA LYS A 57 8.75 -12.22 -10.40
C LYS A 57 9.11 -12.76 -11.78
N SER A 58 8.87 -14.05 -12.03
CA SER A 58 9.11 -14.66 -13.34
C SER A 58 8.31 -13.97 -14.45
N ALA A 59 7.04 -13.63 -14.22
CA ALA A 59 6.23 -12.94 -15.23
C ALA A 59 6.72 -11.51 -15.53
N ILE A 60 7.26 -10.80 -14.54
CA ILE A 60 7.89 -9.49 -14.72
C ILE A 60 9.20 -9.63 -15.49
N ASP A 61 10.08 -10.54 -15.06
CA ASP A 61 11.39 -10.77 -15.68
C ASP A 61 11.26 -11.20 -17.15
N ASP A 62 10.20 -11.96 -17.49
CA ASP A 62 9.86 -12.36 -18.86
C ASP A 62 9.15 -11.26 -19.68
N GLY A 63 8.87 -10.09 -19.10
CA GLY A 63 8.17 -8.98 -19.76
C GLY A 63 6.67 -9.23 -20.02
N ARG A 64 6.07 -10.24 -19.38
CA ARG A 64 4.65 -10.61 -19.55
C ARG A 64 3.72 -9.89 -18.57
N LEU A 65 4.28 -9.29 -17.51
CA LEU A 65 3.54 -8.57 -16.48
C LEU A 65 4.24 -7.26 -16.12
N SER A 66 3.45 -6.21 -15.96
CA SER A 66 3.86 -4.96 -15.31
C SER A 66 2.94 -4.70 -14.12
N ILE A 67 3.50 -4.19 -13.02
CA ILE A 67 2.76 -3.88 -11.80
C ILE A 67 2.94 -2.40 -11.49
N HIS A 68 1.83 -1.74 -11.20
CA HIS A 68 1.78 -0.32 -10.86
C HIS A 68 1.11 -0.14 -9.51
N GLY A 69 1.61 0.80 -8.71
CA GLY A 69 1.00 1.22 -7.46
C GLY A 69 0.28 2.54 -7.67
N LEU A 70 -1.01 2.58 -7.35
CA LEU A 70 -1.83 3.78 -7.48
C LEU A 70 -2.35 4.21 -6.10
N TRP A 71 -2.22 5.50 -5.79
CA TRP A 71 -2.87 6.14 -4.66
C TRP A 71 -3.93 7.09 -5.19
N HIS A 72 -5.16 6.98 -4.69
CA HIS A 72 -6.31 7.74 -5.16
C HIS A 72 -6.80 8.64 -4.04
N ASP A 73 -6.63 9.95 -4.21
CA ASP A 73 -7.28 10.95 -3.38
C ASP A 73 -8.71 11.14 -3.92
N ILE A 74 -9.67 10.51 -3.25
CA ILE A 74 -11.09 10.56 -3.61
C ILE A 74 -11.65 11.98 -3.40
N GLY A 75 -11.18 12.70 -2.37
CA GLY A 75 -11.67 14.04 -2.04
C GLY A 75 -11.25 15.08 -3.07
N ALA A 76 -9.99 15.02 -3.51
CA ALA A 76 -9.46 15.89 -4.55
C ALA A 76 -9.77 15.38 -5.98
N GLY A 77 -10.18 14.11 -6.13
CA GLY A 77 -10.37 13.46 -7.43
C GLY A 77 -9.05 13.24 -8.18
N GLN A 78 -7.95 13.08 -7.46
CA GLN A 78 -6.61 12.94 -8.02
C GLN A 78 -6.12 11.49 -7.94
N LEU A 79 -5.48 11.05 -9.03
CA LEU A 79 -4.84 9.75 -9.09
C LEU A 79 -3.33 9.97 -9.15
N HIS A 80 -2.59 9.26 -8.31
CA HIS A 80 -1.14 9.33 -8.25
C HIS A 80 -0.56 7.95 -8.53
N ASN A 81 0.54 7.91 -9.28
CA ASN A 81 1.30 6.69 -9.53
C ASN A 81 2.59 6.69 -8.71
N TYR A 82 2.95 5.53 -8.17
CA TYR A 82 4.24 5.33 -7.51
C TYR A 82 5.36 5.22 -8.54
N ASP A 83 6.30 6.17 -8.51
CA ASP A 83 7.57 6.09 -9.22
C ASP A 83 8.59 5.33 -8.39
N ALA A 84 8.79 4.05 -8.70
CA ALA A 84 9.74 3.19 -8.00
C ALA A 84 11.20 3.64 -8.15
N LYS A 85 11.55 4.44 -9.18
CA LYS A 85 12.91 4.94 -9.38
C LYS A 85 13.23 6.04 -8.38
N ASN A 86 12.27 6.93 -8.14
CA ASN A 86 12.45 8.10 -7.27
C ASN A 86 11.87 7.88 -5.87
N GLY A 87 11.09 6.82 -5.65
CA GLY A 87 10.49 6.48 -4.38
C GLY A 87 9.36 7.42 -3.95
N ILE A 88 8.69 8.07 -4.91
CA ILE A 88 7.67 9.10 -4.66
C ILE A 88 6.38 8.79 -5.43
N PHE A 89 5.25 9.32 -4.94
CA PHE A 89 4.00 9.36 -5.69
C PHE A 89 3.96 10.63 -6.54
N THR A 90 3.64 10.48 -7.81
CA THR A 90 3.49 11.59 -8.76
C THR A 90 2.08 11.59 -9.33
N ASP A 91 1.51 12.78 -9.50
CA ASP A 91 0.20 12.94 -10.14
C ASP A 91 0.19 12.27 -11.51
N LEU A 92 -0.80 11.41 -11.71
CA LEU A 92 -1.12 10.76 -12.97
C LEU A 92 -2.16 11.61 -13.69
N THR A 93 -1.86 12.88 -13.91
CA THR A 93 -2.63 13.73 -14.81
C THR A 93 -1.98 13.69 -16.20
N ALA A 94 -2.84 13.56 -17.22
CA ALA A 94 -2.49 13.52 -18.64
C ALA A 94 -2.02 14.89 -19.16
#